data_AF-A0A7S2ETK8-F1
#
_entry.id   AF-A0A7S2ETK8-F1
#
_cell.length_a   1.000
_cell.length_b   1.000
_cell.length_c   1.000
_cell.angle_alpha   90.00
_cell.angle_beta   90.00
_cell.angle_gamma   90.00
#
_symmetry.space_group_name_H-M   'P 1'
#
loop_
_entity.id
_entity.type
_entity.pdbx_description
1 polymer ?
#
loop_
_entity_poly.entity_id
_entity_poly.type
_entity_poly.pdbx_seq_one_letter_code
_entity_poly.pdbx_strand_id
1 'polypeptide(L)'
;GGWVKTLRGERKRAERGEQTRLTPERVRELEGMDFVWSLKESPPGGPEEMWFQRYEELRAFKAKNGHAIVPNRHKENPQLGTWVKSMRYEYKKFKDNDGKRTCMTPERKKLLDELGFVWALKSEELVGQELWMKRYGELKEYKEKNGDCKVSKGLGTLGNWVVTQRAQRKKMMKGKPSEMTEERIKLLDEIDFTWMMRERKHETEIWQERCAELQEFRRKYGHCRIPERYPGNPKLGHWCTNIRRNLLQGEHST
;
A
#
# COMPACT_ATOMS: atom_id res chain seq x y z
N GLY A 1 -24.63 -13.05 10.83
CA GLY A 1 -24.20 -11.78 11.45
C GLY A 1 -24.91 -11.46 12.75
N GLY A 2 -26.20 -11.14 12.72
CA GLY A 2 -26.97 -10.83 13.93
C GLY A 2 -27.53 -12.06 14.65
N TRP A 3 -28.07 -13.02 13.89
CA TRP A 3 -28.84 -14.15 14.42
C TRP A 3 -28.06 -15.05 15.40
N VAL A 4 -26.81 -15.42 15.10
CA VAL A 4 -25.96 -16.24 16.00
C VAL A 4 -25.58 -15.49 17.28
N LYS A 5 -25.30 -14.18 17.19
CA LYS A 5 -25.03 -13.34 18.36
C LYS A 5 -26.27 -13.21 19.25
N THR A 6 -27.45 -13.06 18.64
CA THR A 6 -28.74 -13.07 19.33
C THR A 6 -28.99 -14.41 20.01
N LEU A 7 -28.78 -15.53 19.32
CA LEU A 7 -28.93 -16.88 19.88
C LEU A 7 -28.03 -17.15 21.08
N ARG A 8 -26.75 -16.76 20.97
CA ARG A 8 -25.79 -16.85 22.09
C ARG A 8 -26.18 -15.93 23.27
N GLY A 9 -26.79 -14.78 22.98
CA GLY A 9 -27.37 -13.90 23.99
C GLY A 9 -28.58 -14.53 24.68
N GLU A 10 -29.54 -15.04 23.91
CA GLU A 10 -30.75 -15.70 24.40
C GLU A 10 -30.45 -16.98 25.21
N ARG A 11 -29.37 -17.71 24.87
CA ARG A 11 -28.87 -18.84 25.66
C ARG A 11 -28.36 -18.41 27.04
N LYS A 12 -27.55 -17.35 27.10
CA LYS A 12 -27.07 -16.80 28.39
C LYS A 12 -28.20 -16.28 29.26
N ARG A 13 -29.25 -15.71 28.64
CA ARG A 13 -30.47 -15.28 29.35
C ARG A 13 -31.21 -16.50 29.93
N ALA A 14 -31.34 -17.57 29.14
CA ALA A 14 -31.92 -18.84 29.60
C ALA A 14 -31.17 -19.43 30.80
N GLU A 15 -29.83 -19.44 30.76
CA GLU A 15 -28.96 -19.94 31.83
C GLU A 15 -29.05 -19.12 33.12
N ARG A 16 -29.39 -17.83 33.02
CA ARG A 16 -29.65 -16.94 34.16
C ARG A 16 -31.10 -16.97 34.63
N GLY A 17 -31.94 -17.82 34.07
CA GLY A 17 -33.37 -17.90 34.40
C GLY A 17 -34.20 -16.71 33.90
N GLU A 18 -33.68 -15.91 32.97
CA GLU A 18 -34.40 -14.80 32.39
C GLU A 18 -35.35 -15.25 31.26
N GLN A 19 -36.42 -14.48 31.03
CA GLN A 19 -37.34 -14.74 29.94
C GLN A 19 -36.66 -14.66 28.57
N THR A 20 -36.60 -15.78 27.87
CA THR A 20 -35.89 -15.96 26.59
C THR A 20 -36.83 -16.48 25.50
N ARG A 21 -36.53 -16.17 24.24
CA ARG A 21 -37.22 -16.71 23.05
C ARG A 21 -36.62 -18.05 22.59
N LEU A 22 -35.59 -18.53 23.28
CA LEU A 22 -34.92 -19.79 23.03
C LEU A 22 -35.60 -20.92 23.83
N THR A 23 -36.51 -21.65 23.19
CA THR A 23 -37.25 -22.76 23.81
C THR A 23 -36.38 -24.01 23.93
N PRO A 24 -36.68 -24.94 24.85
CA PRO A 24 -35.96 -26.22 24.99
C PRO A 24 -35.95 -27.06 23.70
N GLU A 25 -36.99 -26.96 22.88
CA GLU A 25 -37.11 -27.65 21.59
C GLU A 25 -36.11 -27.07 20.58
N ARG A 26 -36.00 -25.74 20.51
CA ARG A 26 -35.01 -25.06 19.64
C ARG A 26 -33.58 -25.34 20.05
N VAL A 27 -33.32 -25.49 21.35
CA VAL A 27 -32.01 -25.93 21.85
C VAL A 27 -31.69 -27.33 21.35
N ARG A 28 -32.62 -28.27 21.51
CA ARG A 28 -32.45 -29.66 21.05
C ARG A 28 -32.26 -29.77 19.54
N GLU A 29 -32.97 -28.97 18.74
CA GLU A 29 -32.77 -28.92 17.28
C GLU A 29 -31.36 -28.45 16.91
N LEU A 30 -30.86 -27.42 17.59
CA LEU A 30 -29.51 -26.89 17.35
C LEU A 30 -28.42 -27.86 17.84
N GLU A 31 -28.61 -28.50 18.99
CA GLU A 31 -27.73 -29.56 19.49
C GLU A 31 -27.71 -30.77 18.55
N GLY A 32 -28.85 -31.14 17.96
CA GLY A 32 -28.93 -32.18 16.93
C GLY A 32 -28.23 -31.85 15.60
N MET A 33 -27.80 -30.60 15.42
CA MET A 33 -27.03 -30.12 14.27
C MET A 33 -25.56 -29.80 14.63
N ASP A 34 -25.08 -30.28 15.79
CA ASP A 34 -23.73 -29.99 16.32
C ASP A 34 -23.45 -28.48 16.46
N PHE A 35 -24.47 -27.69 16.81
CA PHE A 35 -24.31 -26.25 16.97
C PHE A 35 -23.51 -25.89 18.23
N VAL A 36 -22.36 -25.24 18.03
CA VAL A 36 -21.45 -24.85 19.13
C VAL A 36 -21.88 -23.55 19.82
N TRP A 37 -22.30 -23.68 21.08
CA TRP A 37 -22.85 -22.59 21.91
C TRP A 37 -21.79 -21.64 22.47
N SER A 38 -20.59 -22.13 22.76
CA SER A 38 -19.51 -21.37 23.41
C SER A 38 -18.19 -21.50 22.64
N LEU A 39 -17.50 -20.37 22.43
CA LEU A 39 -16.13 -20.34 21.87
C LEU A 39 -15.09 -20.93 22.84
N LYS A 40 -15.42 -21.07 24.14
CA LYS A 40 -14.55 -21.70 25.15
C LYS A 40 -14.70 -23.22 25.21
N GLU A 41 -15.74 -23.78 24.58
CA GLU A 41 -16.04 -25.23 24.59
C GLU A 41 -15.70 -25.90 23.25
N SER A 42 -15.07 -25.17 22.32
CA SER A 42 -14.41 -25.83 21.20
C SER A 42 -13.31 -26.74 21.75
N PRO A 43 -13.21 -28.01 21.31
CA PRO A 43 -12.08 -28.84 21.67
C PRO A 43 -10.79 -28.09 21.31
N PRO A 44 -9.75 -28.11 22.17
CA PRO A 44 -8.46 -27.53 21.82
C PRO A 44 -8.01 -28.01 20.44
N GLY A 45 -7.80 -27.09 19.50
CA GLY A 45 -7.40 -27.42 18.14
C GLY A 45 -8.55 -27.73 17.17
N GLY A 46 -9.79 -27.40 17.52
CA GLY A 46 -10.94 -27.47 16.61
C GLY A 46 -10.82 -26.51 15.41
N PRO A 47 -11.55 -26.74 14.30
CA PRO A 47 -11.43 -25.93 13.08
C PRO A 47 -11.67 -24.42 13.25
N GLU A 48 -12.51 -24.04 14.21
CA GLU A 48 -12.81 -22.63 14.51
C GLU A 48 -11.65 -21.95 15.25
N GLU A 49 -11.10 -22.59 16.29
CA GLU A 49 -9.98 -22.07 17.05
C GLU A 49 -8.72 -21.96 16.19
N MET A 50 -8.46 -22.97 15.36
CA MET A 50 -7.37 -22.95 14.39
C MET A 50 -7.52 -21.80 13.36
N TRP A 51 -8.75 -21.48 12.96
CA TRP A 51 -8.99 -20.34 12.08
C TRP A 51 -8.64 -19.02 12.77
N PHE A 52 -9.11 -18.82 14.01
CA PHE A 52 -8.80 -17.62 14.78
C PHE A 52 -7.32 -17.49 15.14
N GLN A 53 -6.64 -18.59 15.44
CA GLN A 53 -5.20 -18.60 15.65
C GLN A 53 -4.46 -18.06 14.41
N ARG A 54 -4.81 -18.55 13.21
CA ARG A 54 -4.23 -18.07 11.95
C ARG A 54 -4.58 -16.62 11.64
N TYR A 55 -5.79 -16.20 12.02
CA TYR A 55 -6.20 -14.80 11.90
C TYR A 55 -5.33 -13.87 12.78
N GLU A 56 -5.07 -14.25 14.03
CA GLU A 56 -4.18 -13.48 14.92
C GLU A 56 -2.72 -13.50 14.41
N GLU A 57 -2.24 -14.61 13.85
CA GLU A 57 -0.93 -14.66 13.19
C GLU A 57 -0.85 -13.70 11.99
N LEU A 58 -1.91 -13.61 11.17
CA LEU A 58 -1.99 -12.64 10.07
C LEU A 58 -2.02 -11.20 10.60
N ARG A 59 -2.72 -10.95 11.70
CA ARG A 59 -2.78 -9.64 12.34
C ARG A 59 -1.42 -9.23 12.89
N ALA A 60 -0.70 -10.15 13.54
CA ALA A 60 0.67 -9.95 13.98
C ALA A 60 1.62 -9.71 12.79
N PHE A 61 1.45 -10.46 11.70
CA PHE A 61 2.20 -10.25 10.46
C PHE A 61 1.97 -8.83 9.92
N LYS A 62 0.72 -8.36 9.87
CA LYS A 62 0.40 -6.97 9.45
C LYS A 62 1.03 -5.95 10.38
N ALA A 63 0.97 -6.15 11.70
CA ALA A 63 1.59 -5.23 12.65
C ALA A 63 3.12 -5.14 12.46
N LYS A 64 3.80 -6.27 12.18
CA LYS A 64 5.24 -6.33 11.95
C LYS A 64 5.65 -5.74 10.60
N ASN A 65 4.86 -5.98 9.54
CA ASN A 65 5.25 -5.68 8.16
C ASN A 65 4.55 -4.44 7.55
N GLY A 66 3.50 -3.94 8.20
CA GLY A 66 2.63 -2.86 7.71
C GLY A 66 1.54 -3.33 6.74
N HIS A 67 1.56 -4.59 6.29
CA HIS A 67 0.62 -5.13 5.30
C HIS A 67 0.21 -6.59 5.58
N ALA A 68 -0.96 -7.00 5.09
CA ALA A 68 -1.49 -8.37 5.23
C ALA A 68 -1.20 -9.28 4.02
N ILE A 69 -0.13 -8.99 3.27
CA ILE A 69 0.28 -9.75 2.06
C ILE A 69 1.38 -10.74 2.46
N VAL A 70 0.95 -11.95 2.81
CA VAL A 70 1.85 -13.04 3.20
C VAL A 70 2.28 -13.82 1.97
N PRO A 71 3.59 -14.03 1.74
CA PRO A 71 4.08 -14.90 0.67
C PRO A 71 3.59 -16.34 0.85
N ASN A 72 3.25 -17.03 -0.24
CA ASN A 72 2.84 -18.43 -0.18
C ASN A 72 3.89 -19.33 0.50
N ARG A 73 5.19 -19.09 0.23
CA ARG A 73 6.32 -19.78 0.89
C ARG A 73 6.93 -18.94 2.01
N HIS A 74 6.11 -18.48 2.94
CA HIS A 74 6.59 -17.70 4.08
C HIS A 74 7.46 -18.58 5.00
N LYS A 75 8.76 -18.28 5.08
CA LYS A 75 9.75 -19.13 5.79
C LYS A 75 9.57 -19.12 7.31
N GLU A 76 9.23 -17.97 7.91
CA GLU A 76 9.07 -17.84 9.36
C GLU A 76 7.83 -18.60 9.86
N ASN A 77 6.75 -18.59 9.07
CA ASN A 77 5.53 -19.33 9.36
C ASN A 77 4.88 -19.89 8.06
N PRO A 78 5.29 -21.11 7.64
CA PRO A 78 4.75 -21.74 6.43
C PRO A 78 3.26 -22.07 6.51
N GLN A 79 2.75 -22.28 7.72
CA GLN A 79 1.34 -22.60 7.98
C GLN A 79 0.45 -21.39 7.68
N LEU A 80 0.89 -20.19 8.05
CA LEU A 80 0.22 -18.93 7.72
C LEU A 80 0.18 -18.70 6.20
N GLY A 81 1.29 -18.89 5.50
CA GLY A 81 1.33 -18.74 4.04
C GLY A 81 0.36 -19.68 3.31
N THR A 82 0.29 -20.94 3.77
CA THR A 82 -0.66 -21.93 3.26
C THR A 82 -2.11 -21.55 3.59
N TRP A 83 -2.38 -21.10 4.81
CA TRP A 83 -3.72 -20.68 5.24
C TRP A 83 -4.22 -19.46 4.45
N VAL A 84 -3.38 -18.44 4.23
CA VAL A 84 -3.71 -17.27 3.40
C VAL A 84 -4.10 -17.69 1.98
N LYS A 85 -3.34 -18.62 1.37
CA LYS A 85 -3.69 -19.18 0.06
C LYS A 85 -5.06 -19.87 0.09
N SER A 86 -5.33 -20.68 1.11
CA SER A 86 -6.62 -21.35 1.30
C SER A 86 -7.77 -20.36 1.46
N MET A 87 -7.59 -19.26 2.21
CA MET A 87 -8.63 -18.24 2.39
C MET A 87 -9.07 -17.58 1.07
N ARG A 88 -8.13 -17.36 0.13
CA ARG A 88 -8.45 -16.85 -1.21
C ARG A 88 -9.30 -17.85 -2.00
N TYR A 89 -8.97 -19.14 -1.92
CA TYR A 89 -9.73 -20.21 -2.57
C TYR A 89 -11.14 -20.36 -1.99
N GLU A 90 -11.26 -20.32 -0.66
CA GLU A 90 -12.54 -20.38 0.03
C GLU A 90 -13.43 -19.17 -0.26
N TYR A 91 -12.85 -17.97 -0.33
CA TYR A 91 -13.58 -16.78 -0.76
C TYR A 91 -14.10 -16.87 -2.19
N LYS A 92 -13.33 -17.47 -3.10
CA LYS A 92 -13.80 -17.70 -4.47
C LYS A 92 -15.06 -18.57 -4.49
N LYS A 93 -15.07 -19.70 -3.77
CA LYS A 93 -16.27 -20.55 -3.63
C LYS A 93 -17.46 -19.76 -3.05
N PHE A 94 -17.20 -18.99 -1.99
CA PHE A 94 -18.21 -18.15 -1.33
C PHE A 94 -18.83 -17.11 -2.28
N LYS A 95 -18.01 -16.48 -3.14
CA LYS A 95 -18.45 -15.46 -4.10
C LYS A 95 -19.17 -16.06 -5.31
N ASP A 96 -18.63 -17.13 -5.87
CA ASP A 96 -19.15 -17.76 -7.10
C ASP A 96 -20.47 -18.51 -6.83
N ASN A 97 -20.83 -18.71 -5.55
CA ASN A 97 -22.03 -19.42 -5.09
C ASN A 97 -22.23 -20.75 -5.85
N ASP A 98 -21.13 -21.48 -6.04
CA ASP A 98 -21.05 -22.65 -6.92
C ASP A 98 -21.68 -23.92 -6.31
N GLY A 99 -22.47 -23.76 -5.24
CA GLY A 99 -23.05 -24.84 -4.45
C GLY A 99 -22.04 -25.65 -3.65
N LYS A 100 -20.73 -25.34 -3.72
CA LYS A 100 -19.72 -26.06 -2.93
C LYS A 100 -19.72 -25.56 -1.50
N ARG A 101 -19.55 -26.49 -0.56
CA ARG A 101 -19.33 -26.15 0.84
C ARG A 101 -18.04 -25.33 0.96
N THR A 102 -18.14 -24.22 1.70
CA THR A 102 -17.02 -23.35 2.02
C THR A 102 -16.97 -23.09 3.51
N CYS A 103 -15.76 -22.94 4.05
CA CYS A 103 -15.57 -22.49 5.43
C CYS A 103 -15.56 -20.96 5.57
N MET A 104 -15.70 -20.23 4.46
CA MET A 104 -15.81 -18.78 4.47
C MET A 104 -17.20 -18.35 4.92
N THR A 105 -17.27 -17.54 5.98
CA THR A 105 -18.52 -16.94 6.48
C THR A 105 -18.48 -15.42 6.27
N PRO A 106 -19.64 -14.73 6.27
CA PRO A 106 -19.68 -13.27 6.20
C PRO A 106 -18.85 -12.59 7.30
N GLU A 107 -18.81 -13.18 8.49
CA GLU A 107 -18.03 -12.67 9.64
C GLU A 107 -16.53 -12.81 9.40
N ARG A 108 -16.07 -13.98 8.93
CA ARG A 108 -14.66 -14.23 8.59
C ARG A 108 -14.19 -13.31 7.47
N LYS A 109 -15.03 -13.13 6.44
CA LYS A 109 -14.78 -12.18 5.36
C LYS A 109 -14.60 -10.76 5.92
N LYS A 110 -15.53 -10.31 6.77
CA LYS A 110 -15.48 -8.98 7.37
C LYS A 110 -14.19 -8.75 8.18
N LEU A 111 -13.81 -9.72 9.01
CA LEU A 111 -12.57 -9.64 9.80
C LEU A 111 -11.32 -9.50 8.92
N LEU A 112 -11.27 -10.24 7.81
CA LEU A 112 -10.17 -10.19 6.84
C LEU A 112 -10.19 -8.88 6.03
N ASP A 113 -11.38 -8.39 5.64
CA ASP A 113 -11.55 -7.07 5.00
C ASP A 113 -11.02 -5.94 5.88
N GLU A 114 -11.41 -5.91 7.17
CA GLU A 114 -10.95 -4.90 8.14
C GLU A 114 -9.43 -4.98 8.36
N LEU A 115 -8.86 -6.17 8.21
CA LEU A 115 -7.42 -6.36 8.25
C LEU A 115 -6.72 -5.93 6.93
N GLY A 116 -7.45 -5.55 5.89
CA GLY A 116 -6.89 -5.19 4.59
C GLY A 116 -6.38 -6.41 3.81
N PHE A 117 -7.03 -7.56 3.99
CA PHE A 117 -6.69 -8.78 3.27
C PHE A 117 -7.00 -8.64 1.78
N VAL A 118 -6.03 -9.02 0.94
CA VAL A 118 -6.17 -8.94 -0.51
C VAL A 118 -6.71 -10.27 -1.05
N TRP A 119 -8.00 -10.27 -1.42
CA TRP A 119 -8.77 -11.46 -1.81
C TRP A 119 -8.53 -11.94 -3.25
N ALA A 120 -8.52 -11.01 -4.19
CA ALA A 120 -8.50 -11.30 -5.61
C ALA A 120 -7.56 -10.33 -6.30
N LEU A 121 -6.46 -10.88 -6.76
CA LEU A 121 -5.61 -10.31 -7.80
C LEU A 121 -5.52 -11.38 -8.88
N LYS A 122 -5.49 -11.00 -10.16
CA LYS A 122 -5.08 -11.96 -11.20
C LYS A 122 -3.71 -12.54 -10.81
N SER A 123 -3.38 -13.76 -11.24
CA SER A 123 -2.10 -14.40 -10.93
C SER A 123 -0.91 -13.44 -11.11
N GLU A 124 -0.90 -12.71 -12.21
CA GLU A 124 0.09 -11.68 -12.54
C GLU A 124 0.10 -10.50 -11.56
N GLU A 125 -1.07 -10.01 -11.14
CA GLU A 125 -1.18 -8.90 -10.18
C GLU A 125 -0.73 -9.33 -8.77
N LEU A 126 -1.03 -10.57 -8.36
CA LEU A 126 -0.56 -11.13 -7.09
C LEU A 126 0.97 -11.27 -7.10
N VAL A 127 1.53 -11.82 -8.17
CA VAL A 127 2.98 -11.90 -8.37
C VAL A 127 3.60 -10.50 -8.36
N GLY A 128 2.96 -9.53 -9.01
CA GLY A 128 3.39 -8.13 -8.98
C GLY A 128 3.38 -7.53 -7.57
N GLN A 129 2.38 -7.84 -6.77
CA GLN A 129 2.27 -7.37 -5.38
C GLN A 129 3.31 -8.04 -4.47
N GLU A 130 3.50 -9.36 -4.58
CA GLU A 130 4.55 -10.09 -3.85
C GLU A 130 5.95 -9.58 -4.22
N LEU A 131 6.21 -9.35 -5.51
CA LEU A 131 7.48 -8.79 -5.98
C LEU A 131 7.69 -7.37 -5.46
N TRP A 132 6.64 -6.54 -5.46
CA TRP A 132 6.70 -5.20 -4.89
C TRP A 132 7.05 -5.26 -3.39
N MET A 133 6.40 -6.13 -2.63
CA MET A 133 6.69 -6.30 -1.19
C MET A 133 8.10 -6.84 -0.95
N LYS A 134 8.59 -7.74 -1.80
CA LYS A 134 9.99 -8.19 -1.74
C LYS A 134 10.96 -7.01 -1.92
N ARG A 135 10.74 -6.15 -2.91
CA ARG A 135 11.59 -4.96 -3.14
C ARG A 135 11.46 -3.93 -2.01
N TYR A 136 10.27 -3.78 -1.44
CA TYR A 136 10.06 -2.96 -0.25
C TYR A 136 10.88 -3.49 0.94
N GLY A 137 10.89 -4.81 1.18
CA GLY A 137 11.75 -5.44 2.17
C GLY A 137 13.25 -5.18 1.93
N GLU A 138 13.72 -5.35 0.70
CA GLU A 138 15.11 -5.02 0.31
C GLU A 138 15.45 -3.54 0.57
N LEU A 139 14.49 -2.62 0.38
CA LEU A 139 14.68 -1.21 0.70
C LEU A 139 14.73 -0.94 2.21
N LYS A 140 13.96 -1.66 3.04
CA LYS A 140 14.06 -1.57 4.50
C LYS A 140 15.45 -1.99 4.98
N GLU A 141 15.93 -3.13 4.50
CA GLU A 141 17.29 -3.61 4.81
C GLU A 141 18.36 -2.61 4.33
N TYR A 142 18.15 -1.97 3.17
CA TYR A 142 19.04 -0.92 2.69
C TYR A 142 19.05 0.29 3.63
N LYS A 143 17.88 0.75 4.09
CA LYS A 143 17.77 1.86 5.05
C LYS A 143 18.47 1.54 6.35
N GLU A 144 18.28 0.33 6.89
CA GLU A 144 18.95 -0.10 8.13
C GLU A 144 20.48 -0.07 7.99
N LYS A 145 21.02 -0.41 6.81
CA LYS A 145 22.47 -0.41 6.55
C LYS A 145 23.06 0.96 6.24
N ASN A 146 22.33 1.83 5.55
CA ASN A 146 22.86 3.10 5.01
C ASN A 146 22.33 4.35 5.75
N GLY A 147 21.31 4.20 6.60
CA GLY A 147 20.65 5.29 7.30
C GLY A 147 19.60 6.06 6.48
N ASP A 148 19.49 5.81 5.17
CA ASP A 148 18.50 6.44 4.29
C ASP A 148 18.02 5.54 3.15
N CYS A 149 17.01 6.00 2.41
CA CYS A 149 16.48 5.33 1.22
C CYS A 149 17.02 5.92 -0.10
N LYS A 150 18.19 6.58 -0.09
CA LYS A 150 18.77 7.24 -1.27
C LYS A 150 19.55 6.24 -2.14
N VAL A 151 18.82 5.26 -2.66
CA VAL A 151 19.39 4.24 -3.53
C VAL A 151 19.80 4.85 -4.88
N SER A 152 21.06 4.67 -5.27
CA SER A 152 21.56 5.02 -6.60
C SER A 152 20.95 4.12 -7.68
N LYS A 153 20.68 4.68 -8.86
CA LYS A 153 20.20 3.90 -10.03
C LYS A 153 21.16 2.77 -10.41
N GLY A 154 22.46 2.91 -10.10
CA GLY A 154 23.48 1.90 -10.36
C GLY A 154 23.41 0.65 -9.47
N LEU A 155 22.63 0.66 -8.39
CA LEU A 155 22.47 -0.49 -7.46
C LEU A 155 21.47 -1.53 -8.00
N GLY A 156 21.57 -1.82 -9.30
CA GLY A 156 20.81 -2.87 -9.98
C GLY A 156 19.28 -2.73 -9.89
N THR A 157 18.62 -3.85 -9.58
CA THR A 157 17.16 -3.98 -9.60
C THR A 157 16.47 -3.10 -8.56
N LEU A 158 17.06 -2.93 -7.37
CA LEU A 158 16.53 -2.07 -6.32
C LEU A 158 16.60 -0.59 -6.71
N GLY A 159 17.72 -0.14 -7.29
CA GLY A 159 17.89 1.23 -7.79
C GLY A 159 16.87 1.58 -8.87
N ASN A 160 16.65 0.68 -9.83
CA ASN A 160 15.61 0.84 -10.84
C ASN A 160 14.20 0.87 -10.22
N TRP A 161 13.92 -0.01 -9.25
CA TRP A 161 12.62 -0.07 -8.59
C TRP A 161 12.29 1.23 -7.83
N VAL A 162 13.26 1.81 -7.12
CA VAL A 162 13.13 3.11 -6.43
C VAL A 162 12.80 4.25 -7.40
N VAL A 163 13.48 4.30 -8.55
CA VAL A 163 13.18 5.28 -9.61
C VAL A 163 11.76 5.09 -10.14
N THR A 164 11.32 3.84 -10.34
CA THR A 164 9.96 3.53 -10.77
C THR A 164 8.92 4.02 -9.76
N GLN A 165 9.14 3.85 -8.44
CA GLN A 165 8.20 4.32 -7.42
C GLN A 165 8.01 5.84 -7.50
N ARG A 166 9.10 6.60 -7.63
CA ARG A 166 9.05 8.06 -7.80
C ARG A 166 8.29 8.47 -9.07
N ALA A 167 8.52 7.76 -10.17
CA ALA A 167 7.82 8.01 -11.44
C ALA A 167 6.32 7.70 -11.35
N GLN A 168 5.95 6.60 -10.70
CA GLN A 168 4.56 6.21 -10.50
C GLN A 168 3.81 7.23 -9.62
N ARG A 169 4.37 7.64 -8.46
CA ARG A 169 3.76 8.70 -7.63
C ARG A 169 3.58 10.00 -8.42
N LYS A 170 4.55 10.39 -9.25
CA LYS A 170 4.43 11.57 -10.12
C LYS A 170 3.30 11.44 -11.16
N LYS A 171 3.04 10.24 -11.69
CA LYS A 171 1.90 10.01 -12.59
C LYS A 171 0.58 10.16 -11.83
N MET A 172 0.47 9.55 -10.65
CA MET A 172 -0.71 9.64 -9.78
C MET A 172 -1.06 11.10 -9.43
N MET A 173 -0.07 11.90 -9.00
CA MET A 173 -0.27 13.32 -8.68
C MET A 173 -0.70 14.18 -9.89
N LYS A 174 -0.49 13.68 -11.11
CA LYS A 174 -0.91 14.33 -12.36
C LYS A 174 -2.23 13.77 -12.92
N GLY A 175 -2.93 12.94 -12.15
CA GLY A 175 -4.15 12.27 -12.60
C GLY A 175 -3.94 11.28 -13.75
N LYS A 176 -2.70 10.84 -14.00
CA LYS A 176 -2.40 9.85 -15.04
C LYS A 176 -2.51 8.43 -14.49
N PRO A 177 -2.81 7.41 -15.33
CA PRO A 177 -2.81 6.02 -14.92
C PRO A 177 -1.49 5.65 -14.22
N SER A 178 -1.61 5.07 -13.02
CA SER A 178 -0.49 4.68 -12.18
C SER A 178 -0.79 3.38 -11.47
N GLU A 179 0.25 2.58 -11.26
CA GLU A 179 0.21 1.39 -10.40
C GLU A 179 0.51 1.72 -8.92
N MET A 180 0.74 3.00 -8.61
CA MET A 180 0.88 3.44 -7.22
C MET A 180 -0.48 3.36 -6.53
N THR A 181 -0.50 2.84 -5.30
CA THR A 181 -1.68 2.84 -4.44
C THR A 181 -1.39 3.63 -3.17
N GLU A 182 -2.43 4.04 -2.45
CA GLU A 182 -2.29 4.77 -1.19
C GLU A 182 -1.53 3.93 -0.13
N GLU A 183 -1.75 2.62 -0.11
CA GLU A 183 -1.04 1.70 0.80
C GLU A 183 0.45 1.63 0.47
N ARG A 184 0.81 1.61 -0.81
CA ARG A 184 2.23 1.64 -1.23
C ARG A 184 2.91 2.94 -0.82
N ILE A 185 2.20 4.07 -0.95
CA ILE A 185 2.69 5.37 -0.49
C ILE A 185 2.88 5.35 1.02
N LYS A 186 1.88 4.89 1.77
CA LYS A 186 1.94 4.81 3.23
C LYS A 186 3.12 3.96 3.71
N LEU A 187 3.34 2.78 3.12
CA LEU A 187 4.48 1.93 3.47
C LEU A 187 5.82 2.59 3.19
N LEU A 188 5.94 3.32 2.08
CA LEU A 188 7.16 4.06 1.75
C LEU A 188 7.36 5.26 2.69
N ASP A 189 6.29 5.96 3.05
CA ASP A 189 6.34 7.08 4.00
C ASP A 189 6.72 6.60 5.42
N GLU A 190 6.25 5.43 5.86
CA GLU A 190 6.64 4.80 7.14
C GLU A 190 8.14 4.52 7.27
N ILE A 191 8.86 4.44 6.15
CA ILE A 191 10.30 4.27 6.12
C ILE A 191 11.03 5.54 5.70
N ASP A 192 10.42 6.72 5.84
CA ASP A 192 11.00 8.03 5.48
C ASP A 192 11.51 8.07 4.02
N PHE A 193 10.82 7.40 3.11
CA PHE A 193 11.25 7.33 1.71
C PHE A 193 11.29 8.71 1.05
N THR A 194 12.47 9.10 0.57
CA THR A 194 12.65 10.38 -0.11
C THR A 194 12.09 10.32 -1.54
N TRP A 195 10.92 10.91 -1.74
CA TRP A 195 10.23 10.97 -3.03
C TRP A 195 10.86 11.97 -4.02
N MET A 196 11.46 13.04 -3.52
CA MET A 196 12.17 14.05 -4.33
C MET A 196 13.63 14.11 -3.91
N MET A 197 14.53 13.69 -4.80
CA MET A 197 15.98 13.74 -4.53
C MET A 197 16.57 15.16 -4.60
N ARG A 198 15.83 16.09 -5.22
CA ARG A 198 16.17 17.51 -5.30
C ARG A 198 14.88 18.31 -5.26
N GLU A 199 14.80 19.27 -4.36
CA GLU A 199 13.81 20.34 -4.48
C GLU A 199 14.09 21.10 -5.77
N ARG A 200 13.05 21.30 -6.59
CA ARG A 200 13.16 22.25 -7.69
C ARG A 200 12.94 23.63 -7.09
N LYS A 201 13.93 24.52 -7.21
CA LYS A 201 13.75 25.95 -6.93
C LYS A 201 12.52 26.46 -7.65
N HIS A 202 11.76 27.34 -6.99
CA HIS A 202 10.56 27.91 -7.58
C HIS A 202 10.95 28.71 -8.84
N GLU A 203 10.08 28.74 -9.85
CA GLU A 203 10.37 29.47 -11.09
C GLU A 203 10.68 30.95 -10.82
N THR A 204 9.98 31.54 -9.85
CA THR A 204 10.22 32.90 -9.36
C THR A 204 11.61 33.08 -8.77
N GLU A 205 12.12 32.11 -8.00
CA GLU A 205 13.47 32.17 -7.42
C GLU A 205 14.53 32.07 -8.52
N ILE A 206 14.33 31.16 -9.50
CA ILE A 206 15.23 31.03 -10.66
C ILE A 206 15.24 32.34 -11.47
N TRP A 207 14.07 32.96 -11.65
CA TRP A 207 13.94 34.25 -12.32
C TRP A 207 14.70 35.35 -11.59
N GLN A 208 14.50 35.49 -10.28
CA GLN A 208 15.20 36.48 -9.45
C GLN A 208 16.72 36.30 -9.48
N GLU A 209 17.20 35.05 -9.36
CA GLU A 209 18.63 34.73 -9.46
C GLU A 209 19.20 35.15 -10.82
N ARG A 210 18.53 34.81 -11.92
CA ARG A 210 18.98 35.17 -13.28
C ARG A 210 18.93 36.69 -13.53
N CYS A 211 17.93 37.39 -12.99
CA CYS A 211 17.88 38.85 -13.02
C CYS A 211 19.05 39.48 -12.27
N ALA A 212 19.39 38.99 -11.07
CA ALA A 212 20.52 39.48 -10.30
C ALA A 212 21.86 39.24 -11.03
N GLU A 213 22.05 38.05 -11.61
CA GLU A 213 23.22 37.73 -12.42
C GLU A 213 23.34 38.62 -13.68
N LEU A 214 22.21 38.95 -14.32
CA LEU A 214 22.17 39.86 -15.46
C LEU A 214 22.52 41.30 -15.07
N GLN A 215 22.02 41.77 -13.91
CA GLN A 215 22.36 43.09 -13.37
C GLN A 215 23.86 43.20 -13.09
N GLU A 216 24.46 42.17 -12.50
CA GLU A 216 25.90 42.12 -12.24
C GLU A 216 26.71 42.10 -13.55
N PHE A 217 26.27 41.32 -14.54
CA PHE A 217 26.88 41.33 -15.87
C PHE A 217 26.83 42.73 -16.50
N ARG A 218 25.68 43.42 -16.42
CA ARG A 218 25.53 44.78 -16.91
C ARG A 218 26.44 45.76 -16.17
N ARG A 219 26.56 45.63 -14.84
CA ARG A 219 27.47 46.45 -14.03
C ARG A 219 28.92 46.29 -14.47
N LYS A 220 29.33 45.07 -14.81
CA LYS A 220 30.70 44.75 -15.22
C LYS A 220 31.04 45.14 -16.66
N TYR A 221 30.12 44.94 -17.60
CA TYR A 221 30.39 45.10 -19.04
C TYR A 221 29.63 46.27 -19.68
N GLY A 222 28.82 47.00 -18.91
CA GLY A 222 28.03 48.14 -19.39
C GLY A 222 26.79 47.77 -20.23
N HIS A 223 26.58 46.48 -20.53
CA HIS A 223 25.49 46.02 -21.40
C HIS A 223 24.95 44.64 -21.01
N CYS A 224 23.75 44.29 -21.49
CA CYS A 224 23.11 42.98 -21.26
C CYS A 224 23.27 41.97 -22.43
N ARG A 225 24.20 42.23 -23.36
CA ARG A 225 24.47 41.38 -24.52
C ARG A 225 25.29 40.15 -24.15
N ILE A 226 24.63 39.18 -23.55
CA ILE A 226 25.23 37.90 -23.16
C ILE A 226 25.13 36.91 -24.32
N PRO A 227 26.25 36.33 -24.80
CA PRO A 227 26.26 35.25 -25.79
C PRO A 227 25.58 33.98 -25.26
N GLU A 228 24.99 33.17 -26.13
CA GLU A 228 24.33 31.91 -25.73
C GLU A 228 25.30 30.97 -24.98
N ARG A 229 26.55 30.88 -25.46
CA ARG A 229 27.63 30.09 -24.85
C ARG A 229 28.54 30.96 -23.99
N TYR A 230 27.98 31.77 -23.10
CA TYR A 230 28.77 32.62 -22.21
C TYR A 230 29.61 31.77 -21.22
N PRO A 231 30.96 31.77 -21.30
CA PRO A 231 31.78 30.86 -20.49
C PRO A 231 31.70 31.13 -18.99
N GLY A 232 31.54 32.40 -18.59
CA GLY A 232 31.47 32.80 -17.19
C GLY A 232 30.19 32.35 -16.48
N ASN A 233 29.10 32.18 -17.23
CA ASN A 233 27.84 31.62 -16.72
C ASN A 233 27.00 31.09 -17.88
N PRO A 234 27.20 29.82 -18.29
CA PRO A 234 26.47 29.24 -19.42
C PRO A 234 24.96 29.20 -19.23
N LYS A 235 24.49 29.09 -17.97
CA LYS A 235 23.06 29.07 -17.63
C LYS A 235 22.40 30.42 -17.91
N LEU A 236 23.08 31.51 -17.58
CA LEU A 236 22.60 32.87 -17.86
C LEU A 236 22.56 33.17 -19.37
N GLY A 237 23.57 32.72 -20.12
CA GLY A 237 23.60 32.86 -21.58
C GLY A 237 22.42 32.16 -22.26
N HIS A 238 22.17 30.90 -21.89
CA HIS A 238 21.03 30.14 -22.41
C HIS A 238 19.68 30.75 -22.00
N TRP A 239 19.55 31.18 -20.74
CA TRP A 239 18.33 31.83 -20.22
C TRP A 239 18.01 33.14 -20.99
N CYS A 240 19.01 33.99 -21.23
CA CYS A 240 18.83 35.22 -22.02
C CYS A 240 18.40 34.93 -23.46
N THR A 241 18.99 33.92 -24.10
CA THR A 241 18.63 33.51 -25.46
C THR A 241 17.18 33.01 -25.54
N ASN A 242 16.74 32.22 -24.56
CA ASN A 242 15.36 31.73 -24.51
C ASN A 242 14.36 32.87 -24.30
N ILE A 243 14.65 33.85 -23.45
CA ILE A 243 13.82 35.05 -23.28
C ILE A 243 13.70 35.82 -24.60
N ARG A 244 14.81 36.10 -25.28
CA ARG A 244 14.81 36.80 -26.58
C ARG A 244 13.97 36.04 -27.61
N ARG A 245 14.12 34.71 -27.68
CA ARG A 245 13.35 33.86 -28.60
C ARG A 245 11.84 33.91 -28.31
N ASN A 246 11.44 33.83 -27.05
CA ASN A 246 10.03 33.84 -26.66
C ASN A 246 9.37 35.20 -26.90
N LEU A 247 10.07 36.32 -26.67
CA LEU A 247 9.56 37.66 -26.97
C LEU A 247 9.36 37.86 -28.48
N LEU A 248 10.30 37.38 -29.30
CA LEU A 248 10.19 37.45 -30.77
C LEU A 248 9.05 36.58 -31.33
N GLN A 249 8.74 35.44 -30.70
CA GLN A 249 7.61 34.58 -31.12
C GLN A 249 6.25 35.15 -30.66
N GLY A 250 6.20 35.85 -29.53
CA GLY A 250 4.99 36.53 -29.05
C GLY A 250 4.59 37.74 -29.89
N GLU A 251 5.55 38.47 -30.47
CA GLU A 251 5.30 39.63 -31.35
C GLU A 251 4.77 39.26 -32.75
N HIS A 252 4.86 37.99 -33.16
CA HIS A 252 4.30 37.50 -34.43
C HIS A 252 2.92 36.83 -34.28
N SER A 253 2.36 36.78 -33.05
CA SER A 253 1.07 36.14 -32.75
C SER A 253 -0.03 37.10 -32.29
N THR A 254 0.14 38.41 -32.54
CA THR A 254 -0.86 39.46 -32.35
C THR A 254 -0.99 40.29 -33.61
#